data_AF-A0A935XGG1-F1
#
_entry.id   AF-A0A935XGG1-F1
#
_cell.length_a   1.000
_cell.length_b   1.000
_cell.length_c   1.000
_cell.angle_alpha   90.00
_cell.angle_beta   90.00
_cell.angle_gamma   90.00
#
_symmetry.space_group_name_H-M   'P 1'
#
loop_
_entity.id
_entity.type
_entity.pdbx_description
1 polymer ?
#
loop_
_entity_poly.entity_id
_entity_poly.type
_entity_poly.pdbx_seq_one_letter_code
_entity_poly.pdbx_strand_id
1 'polypeptide(L)'
;MTDWPDMFDWIGAQSWSTGKVGTYGCSYLGEGQILAAQTRHPRHVAAIAQAAGGNLGRVGRRREFWGSVEGGAFSISINFGWMPVFASTEKGAKPMPSVDLASYFRPVPVIDMPDRAGSPSWDWRNFLERSPDDPWWDRQGYLTADDSVGVATLHVTSWFDLAAEALESARIFQANAINDRARDGQYAIVSPTVHCASEAASAQTMVGDVNVGDARLRYWETYSPGTTAGSGERTCARRAPQGPVLHDRPQRVAGVRPLARGQDARDRDLPGQRWWRQHAQWQWSPDESRPDARTRRHLHLRSRPAGPGARRFDLLYGESQGPARIVRQRRHRAAP
;
A
#
# COMPACT_ATOMS: atom_id res chain seq x y z
N MET A 1 -10.28 15.51 -13.94
CA MET A 1 -8.87 15.38 -14.34
C MET A 1 -8.84 14.80 -15.76
N THR A 2 -8.38 15.56 -16.75
CA THR A 2 -8.45 15.21 -18.20
C THR A 2 -7.14 14.66 -18.75
N ASP A 3 -6.03 14.84 -18.04
CA ASP A 3 -4.68 14.50 -18.51
C ASP A 3 -4.51 13.01 -18.87
N TRP A 4 -5.10 12.10 -18.09
CA TRP A 4 -5.01 10.66 -18.34
C TRP A 4 -5.68 10.25 -19.67
N PRO A 5 -6.98 10.58 -19.92
CA PRO A 5 -7.61 10.36 -21.21
C PRO A 5 -6.82 10.96 -22.38
N ASP A 6 -6.42 12.23 -22.28
CA ASP A 6 -5.70 12.93 -23.35
C ASP A 6 -4.36 12.23 -23.67
N MET A 7 -3.63 11.82 -22.65
CA MET A 7 -2.39 11.05 -22.80
C MET A 7 -2.65 9.68 -23.45
N PHE A 8 -3.69 8.96 -23.02
CA PHE A 8 -4.00 7.65 -23.58
C PHE A 8 -4.43 7.73 -25.04
N ASP A 9 -5.19 8.74 -25.43
CA ASP A 9 -5.54 8.97 -26.83
C ASP A 9 -4.34 9.38 -27.66
N TRP A 10 -3.49 10.28 -27.14
CA TRP A 10 -2.27 10.68 -27.82
C TRP A 10 -1.33 9.50 -28.06
N ILE A 11 -1.02 8.70 -27.03
CA ILE A 11 -0.20 7.48 -27.15
C ILE A 11 -0.87 6.49 -28.11
N GLY A 12 -2.19 6.35 -28.03
CA GLY A 12 -2.96 5.43 -28.84
C GLY A 12 -3.03 5.78 -30.32
N ALA A 13 -2.79 7.04 -30.69
CA ALA A 13 -2.81 7.53 -32.06
C ALA A 13 -1.46 7.40 -32.79
N GLN A 14 -0.38 7.07 -32.06
CA GLN A 14 0.96 7.00 -32.66
C GLN A 14 1.10 5.76 -33.55
N SER A 15 1.85 5.90 -34.65
CA SER A 15 2.06 4.81 -35.63
C SER A 15 2.80 3.59 -35.06
N TRP A 16 3.59 3.79 -34.01
CA TRP A 16 4.30 2.73 -33.27
C TRP A 16 3.44 2.07 -32.18
N SER A 17 2.24 2.59 -31.92
CA SER A 17 1.38 2.11 -30.85
C SER A 17 0.40 1.05 -31.36
N THR A 18 0.20 0.01 -30.55
CA THR A 18 -0.87 -0.97 -30.80
C THR A 18 -2.25 -0.46 -30.37
N GLY A 19 -2.33 0.78 -29.85
CA GLY A 19 -3.53 1.36 -29.25
C GLY A 19 -3.86 0.82 -27.86
N LYS A 20 -3.12 -0.16 -27.35
CA LYS A 20 -3.22 -0.72 -25.99
C LYS A 20 -2.11 -0.14 -25.11
N VAL A 21 -2.50 0.48 -24.00
CA VAL A 21 -1.58 1.15 -23.07
C VAL A 21 -1.58 0.43 -21.72
N GLY A 22 -0.39 0.08 -21.26
CA GLY A 22 -0.12 -0.38 -19.90
C GLY A 22 0.59 0.69 -19.10
N THR A 23 0.33 0.75 -17.78
CA THR A 23 1.00 1.69 -16.87
C THR A 23 1.78 0.94 -15.79
N TYR A 24 2.85 1.56 -15.31
CA TYR A 24 3.70 1.06 -14.23
C TYR A 24 4.26 2.25 -13.46
N GLY A 25 4.40 2.10 -12.14
CA GLY A 25 4.94 3.16 -11.29
C GLY A 25 4.68 2.89 -9.82
N CYS A 26 5.49 3.53 -8.98
CA CYS A 26 5.39 3.42 -7.53
C CYS A 26 5.02 4.75 -6.86
N SER A 27 4.43 4.68 -5.67
CA SER A 27 4.04 5.84 -4.86
C SER A 27 3.04 6.71 -5.63
N TYR A 28 3.29 8.01 -5.77
CA TYR A 28 2.47 8.92 -6.57
C TYR A 28 2.25 8.43 -8.03
N LEU A 29 3.26 7.79 -8.64
CA LEU A 29 3.11 7.19 -9.97
C LEU A 29 2.22 5.93 -9.94
N GLY A 30 2.14 5.24 -8.81
CA GLY A 30 1.20 4.15 -8.56
C GLY A 30 -0.22 4.66 -8.33
N GLU A 31 -0.37 5.66 -7.48
CA GLU A 31 -1.64 6.32 -7.19
C GLU A 31 -2.26 6.95 -8.44
N GLY A 32 -1.45 7.58 -9.28
CA GLY A 32 -1.86 8.11 -10.57
C GLY A 32 -2.50 7.04 -11.46
N GLN A 33 -2.07 5.78 -11.39
CA GLN A 33 -2.69 4.69 -12.14
C GLN A 33 -4.08 4.35 -11.61
N ILE A 34 -4.32 4.52 -10.30
CA ILE A 34 -5.65 4.37 -9.71
C ILE A 34 -6.57 5.51 -10.17
N LEU A 35 -6.07 6.75 -10.32
CA LEU A 35 -6.81 7.84 -10.96
C LEU A 35 -7.11 7.52 -12.44
N ALA A 36 -6.10 7.05 -13.17
CA ALA A 36 -6.23 6.69 -14.57
C ALA A 36 -7.28 5.59 -14.79
N ALA A 37 -7.30 4.59 -13.91
CA ALA A 37 -8.26 3.48 -13.95
C ALA A 37 -9.72 3.94 -13.84
N GLN A 38 -9.99 4.95 -13.00
CA GLN A 38 -11.32 5.54 -12.78
C GLN A 38 -11.87 6.24 -14.03
N THR A 39 -11.01 6.65 -14.97
CA THR A 39 -11.42 7.26 -16.24
C THR A 39 -12.03 6.24 -17.20
N ARG A 40 -11.85 4.94 -16.95
CA ARG A 40 -12.37 3.82 -17.76
C ARG A 40 -11.99 3.91 -19.23
N HIS A 41 -10.85 4.54 -19.53
CA HIS A 41 -10.41 4.74 -20.89
C HIS A 41 -10.19 3.38 -21.60
N PRO A 42 -10.78 3.14 -22.79
CA PRO A 42 -10.74 1.83 -23.44
C PRO A 42 -9.32 1.38 -23.83
N ARG A 43 -8.40 2.34 -24.00
CA ARG A 43 -6.99 2.07 -24.30
C ARG A 43 -6.17 1.66 -23.07
N HIS A 44 -6.63 1.92 -21.84
CA HIS A 44 -5.91 1.53 -20.62
C HIS A 44 -6.20 0.06 -20.29
N VAL A 45 -5.28 -0.81 -20.71
CA VAL A 45 -5.52 -2.26 -20.69
C VAL A 45 -4.95 -2.96 -19.44
N ALA A 46 -3.85 -2.44 -18.88
CA ALA A 46 -3.19 -3.02 -17.73
C ALA A 46 -2.51 -1.96 -16.86
N ALA A 47 -2.42 -2.20 -15.56
CA ALA A 47 -1.71 -1.37 -14.61
C ALA A 47 -0.88 -2.21 -13.63
N ILE A 48 0.30 -1.72 -13.26
CA ILE A 48 1.11 -2.24 -12.17
C ILE A 48 1.26 -1.09 -11.17
N ALA A 49 0.30 -0.99 -10.26
CA ALA A 49 0.20 0.09 -9.31
C ALA A 49 0.96 -0.31 -8.04
N GLN A 50 2.16 0.25 -7.86
CA GLN A 50 2.97 -0.05 -6.69
C GLN A 50 2.81 1.04 -5.61
N ALA A 51 2.71 0.63 -4.35
CA ALA A 51 2.53 1.51 -3.19
C ALA A 51 1.41 2.56 -3.40
N ALA A 52 0.31 2.15 -4.05
CA ALA A 52 -0.75 3.04 -4.50
C ALA A 52 -1.88 3.23 -3.47
N GLY A 53 -1.66 2.78 -2.22
CA GLY A 53 -2.68 2.79 -1.16
C GLY A 53 -3.14 4.20 -0.78
N GLY A 54 -2.30 5.22 -0.95
CA GLY A 54 -2.66 6.60 -0.63
C GLY A 54 -3.77 7.16 -1.52
N ASN A 55 -4.09 6.56 -2.66
CA ASN A 55 -5.23 7.02 -3.47
C ASN A 55 -6.60 6.62 -2.90
N LEU A 56 -6.66 5.91 -1.77
CA LEU A 56 -7.94 5.61 -1.13
C LEU A 56 -8.54 6.88 -0.51
N GLY A 57 -9.76 7.21 -0.92
CA GLY A 57 -10.50 8.33 -0.37
C GLY A 57 -11.37 7.92 0.82
N ARG A 58 -12.63 8.33 0.75
CA ARG A 58 -13.63 7.97 1.75
C ARG A 58 -14.23 6.59 1.44
N VAL A 59 -13.82 5.57 2.18
CA VAL A 59 -14.32 4.20 2.03
C VAL A 59 -14.71 3.63 3.38
N GLY A 60 -16.01 3.47 3.61
CA GLY A 60 -16.53 3.06 4.91
C GLY A 60 -16.13 4.05 6.01
N ARG A 61 -15.26 3.62 6.93
CA ARG A 61 -14.72 4.47 8.01
C ARG A 61 -13.36 5.10 7.69
N ARG A 62 -12.76 4.73 6.56
CA ARG A 62 -11.42 5.16 6.13
C ARG A 62 -11.48 6.53 5.46
N ARG A 63 -10.47 7.35 5.77
CA ARG A 63 -10.26 8.70 5.25
C ARG A 63 -8.75 8.85 5.07
N GLU A 64 -8.21 8.30 3.99
CA GLU A 64 -6.75 8.12 3.87
C GLU A 64 -6.07 9.29 3.13
N PHE A 65 -6.65 9.74 2.01
CA PHE A 65 -6.28 10.94 1.25
C PHE A 65 -4.76 11.17 1.13
N TRP A 66 -4.10 10.46 0.22
CA TRP A 66 -2.63 10.44 0.03
C TRP A 66 -1.85 9.87 1.24
N GLY A 67 -2.51 9.12 2.11
CA GLY A 67 -1.92 8.71 3.40
C GLY A 67 -1.70 9.90 4.34
N SER A 68 -2.27 11.06 4.04
CA SER A 68 -2.13 12.24 4.88
C SER A 68 -2.96 12.16 6.13
N VAL A 69 -4.03 11.39 6.10
CA VAL A 69 -4.88 11.17 7.26
C VAL A 69 -4.91 9.69 7.56
N GLU A 70 -4.40 9.28 8.70
CA GLU A 70 -4.42 7.88 9.13
C GLU A 70 -5.34 7.77 10.35
N GLY A 71 -6.46 7.06 10.22
CA GLY A 71 -7.43 6.90 11.31
C GLY A 71 -8.05 8.23 11.81
N GLY A 72 -8.00 9.29 11.00
CA GLY A 72 -8.47 10.63 11.34
C GLY A 72 -7.39 11.58 11.89
N ALA A 73 -6.13 11.14 11.99
CA ALA A 73 -5.00 11.95 12.41
C ALA A 73 -4.13 12.35 11.23
N PHE A 74 -3.67 13.61 11.18
CA PHE A 74 -2.75 14.06 10.14
C PHE A 74 -1.36 13.44 10.32
N SER A 75 -0.89 12.69 9.32
CA SER A 75 0.37 11.94 9.34
C SER A 75 1.55 12.88 9.04
N ILE A 76 2.05 13.55 10.08
CA ILE A 76 3.10 14.57 9.93
C ILE A 76 4.37 14.01 9.23
N SER A 77 4.74 12.75 9.48
CA SER A 77 5.98 12.16 8.96
C SER A 77 6.02 12.05 7.43
N ILE A 78 4.93 11.58 6.81
CA ILE A 78 4.86 11.45 5.34
C ILE A 78 4.69 12.84 4.69
N ASN A 79 3.84 13.69 5.26
CA ASN A 79 3.55 15.00 4.68
C ASN A 79 4.74 15.95 4.75
N PHE A 80 5.44 16.01 5.88
CA PHE A 80 6.57 16.94 6.04
C PHE A 80 7.81 16.47 5.27
N GLY A 81 8.00 15.17 5.09
CA GLY A 81 9.10 14.63 4.28
C GLY A 81 8.91 14.83 2.77
N TRP A 82 7.66 14.96 2.31
CA TRP A 82 7.37 15.00 0.87
C TRP A 82 6.93 16.37 0.37
N MET A 83 5.93 16.99 1.02
CA MET A 83 5.31 18.21 0.49
C MET A 83 6.27 19.40 0.37
N PRO A 84 7.16 19.67 1.35
CA PRO A 84 8.14 20.75 1.20
C PRO A 84 9.16 20.52 0.08
N VAL A 85 9.33 19.29 -0.42
CA VAL A 85 10.30 18.96 -1.47
C VAL A 85 9.65 18.84 -2.84
N PHE A 86 8.51 18.15 -2.90
CA PHE A 86 7.88 17.70 -4.13
C PHE A 86 6.54 18.38 -4.43
N ALA A 87 5.88 18.98 -3.43
CA ALA A 87 4.66 19.78 -3.60
C ALA A 87 4.93 21.29 -3.73
N SER A 88 6.21 21.67 -3.90
CA SER A 88 6.59 23.07 -4.13
C SER A 88 6.18 23.50 -5.53
N THR A 89 5.49 24.64 -5.65
CA THR A 89 5.12 25.23 -6.95
C THR A 89 6.29 25.96 -7.63
N GLU A 90 7.39 26.18 -6.92
CA GLU A 90 8.65 26.61 -7.54
C GLU A 90 9.25 25.46 -8.37
N LYS A 91 9.62 25.74 -9.62
CA LYS A 91 10.18 24.74 -10.53
C LYS A 91 11.51 24.20 -9.99
N GLY A 92 11.49 22.97 -9.48
CA GLY A 92 12.67 22.23 -9.04
C GLY A 92 12.48 21.64 -7.64
N ALA A 93 12.92 20.40 -7.45
CA ALA A 93 12.94 19.80 -6.12
C ALA A 93 13.82 20.66 -5.21
N LYS A 94 13.23 21.24 -4.17
CA LYS A 94 14.03 21.90 -3.13
C LYS A 94 14.77 20.83 -2.34
N PRO A 95 16.02 21.06 -1.92
CA PRO A 95 16.66 20.12 -1.01
C PRO A 95 15.77 19.95 0.23
N MET A 96 15.70 18.72 0.75
CA MET A 96 15.09 18.49 2.06
C MET A 96 15.69 19.50 3.05
N PRO A 97 14.87 20.25 3.79
CA PRO A 97 15.37 21.14 4.83
C PRO A 97 16.25 20.33 5.79
N SER A 98 17.47 20.78 6.02
CA SER A 98 18.35 20.18 7.03
C SER A 98 17.84 20.60 8.41
N VAL A 99 16.90 19.83 8.94
CA VAL A 99 16.28 20.08 10.24
C VAL A 99 16.46 18.87 11.15
N ASP A 100 16.77 19.11 12.42
CA ASP A 100 16.59 18.08 13.45
C ASP A 100 15.10 17.88 13.68
N LEU A 101 14.52 16.87 13.01
CA LEU A 101 13.10 16.56 13.06
C LEU A 101 12.57 16.50 14.51
N ALA A 102 13.34 15.95 15.46
CA ALA A 102 12.91 15.83 16.85
C ALA A 102 12.74 17.18 17.54
N SER A 103 13.62 18.15 17.28
CA SER A 103 13.47 19.53 17.76
C SER A 103 12.42 20.29 16.95
N TYR A 104 12.26 19.93 15.68
CA TYR A 104 11.41 20.63 14.72
C TYR A 104 9.91 20.30 14.85
N PHE A 105 9.58 19.13 15.41
CA PHE A 105 8.19 18.74 15.73
C PHE A 105 7.66 19.36 17.05
N ARG A 106 8.52 19.94 17.90
CA ARG A 106 8.10 20.52 19.19
C ARG A 106 7.28 21.81 19.07
N PRO A 107 7.61 22.76 18.16
CA PRO A 107 6.95 24.05 18.15
C PRO A 107 5.56 23.99 17.52
N VAL A 108 4.55 24.45 18.25
CA VAL A 108 3.17 24.63 17.78
C VAL A 108 2.88 26.10 17.42
N PRO A 109 1.92 26.39 16.52
CA PRO A 109 1.15 25.43 15.72
C PRO A 109 2.01 24.77 14.62
N VAL A 110 1.62 23.55 14.20
CA VAL A 110 2.32 22.81 13.14
C VAL A 110 1.99 23.31 11.73
N ILE A 111 0.99 24.18 11.59
CA ILE A 111 0.54 24.71 10.29
C ILE A 111 1.63 25.54 9.57
N ASP A 112 2.48 26.24 10.32
CA ASP A 112 3.59 27.05 9.78
C ASP A 112 4.92 26.28 9.73
N MET A 113 4.88 24.96 9.92
CA MET A 113 6.08 24.14 10.02
C MET A 113 6.93 24.15 8.74
N PRO A 114 6.39 24.00 7.51
CA PRO A 114 7.19 24.10 6.28
C PRO A 114 7.76 25.50 6.03
N ASP A 115 7.04 26.55 6.41
CA ASP A 115 7.47 27.94 6.25
C ASP A 115 8.71 28.24 7.09
N ARG A 116 8.70 27.81 8.36
CA ARG A 116 9.87 27.88 9.23
C ARG A 116 11.06 27.08 8.68
N ALA A 117 10.81 26.13 7.77
CA ALA A 117 11.82 25.24 7.21
C ALA A 117 12.40 25.80 5.90
N GLY A 118 11.93 26.99 5.49
CA GLY A 118 12.33 27.64 4.24
C GLY A 118 11.69 27.00 3.00
N SER A 119 10.66 26.16 3.17
CA SER A 119 9.97 25.53 2.06
C SER A 119 8.45 25.50 2.28
N PRO A 120 7.77 26.65 2.08
CA PRO A 120 6.33 26.74 2.25
C PRO A 120 5.59 25.80 1.30
N SER A 121 4.50 25.20 1.76
CA SER A 121 3.66 24.31 0.97
C SER A 121 2.18 24.62 1.20
N TRP A 122 1.47 24.94 0.11
CA TRP A 122 0.02 25.15 0.16
C TRP A 122 -0.73 23.85 0.45
N ASP A 123 -0.25 22.71 -0.05
CA ASP A 123 -0.88 21.41 0.22
C ASP A 123 -0.79 21.05 1.70
N TRP A 124 0.34 21.33 2.36
CA TRP A 124 0.47 21.17 3.81
C TRP A 124 -0.60 21.93 4.59
N ARG A 125 -0.75 23.24 4.30
CA ARG A 125 -1.76 24.09 4.94
C ARG A 125 -3.17 23.60 4.62
N ASN A 126 -3.42 23.30 3.34
CA ASN A 126 -4.74 22.84 2.90
C ASN A 126 -5.18 21.58 3.65
N PHE A 127 -4.27 20.63 3.83
CA PHE A 127 -4.59 19.36 4.47
C PHE A 127 -4.82 19.53 5.97
N LEU A 128 -4.04 20.39 6.64
CA LEU A 128 -4.18 20.67 8.08
C LEU A 128 -5.42 21.50 8.44
N GLU A 129 -5.88 22.38 7.55
CA GLU A 129 -7.06 23.21 7.78
C GLU A 129 -8.38 22.44 7.59
N ARG A 130 -8.32 21.23 7.02
CA ARG A 130 -9.49 20.45 6.64
C ARG A 130 -9.73 19.30 7.61
N SER A 131 -10.98 19.16 8.02
CA SER A 131 -11.44 17.94 8.68
C SER A 131 -11.33 16.75 7.72
N PRO A 132 -11.08 15.52 8.22
CA PRO A 132 -11.18 14.30 7.40
C PRO A 132 -12.51 14.11 6.68
N ASP A 133 -13.60 14.74 7.13
CA ASP A 133 -14.91 14.66 6.48
C ASP A 133 -15.23 15.87 5.59
N ASP A 134 -14.29 16.79 5.37
CA ASP A 134 -14.47 17.98 4.53
C ASP A 134 -14.80 17.60 3.05
N PRO A 135 -15.83 18.20 2.41
CA PRO A 135 -16.18 17.90 1.01
C PRO A 135 -15.11 18.28 -0.01
N TRP A 136 -14.10 19.05 0.37
CA TRP A 136 -12.96 19.36 -0.50
C TRP A 136 -12.23 18.09 -0.97
N TRP A 137 -12.15 17.07 -0.10
CA TRP A 137 -11.51 15.79 -0.43
C TRP A 137 -12.17 15.08 -1.61
N ASP A 138 -13.49 15.22 -1.75
CA ASP A 138 -14.28 14.57 -2.81
C ASP A 138 -13.97 15.15 -4.21
N ARG A 139 -13.33 16.34 -4.26
CA ARG A 139 -12.94 17.00 -5.51
C ARG A 139 -11.53 16.66 -5.98
N GLN A 140 -10.76 15.92 -5.18
CA GLN A 140 -9.35 15.61 -5.48
C GLN A 140 -9.19 14.35 -6.35
N GLY A 141 -10.26 13.58 -6.56
CA GLY A 141 -10.24 12.37 -7.41
C GLY A 141 -9.83 11.08 -6.69
N TYR A 142 -9.76 11.10 -5.35
CA TYR A 142 -9.48 9.90 -4.57
C TYR A 142 -10.52 8.81 -4.81
N LEU A 143 -10.06 7.55 -4.77
CA LEU A 143 -10.90 6.38 -5.00
C LEU A 143 -11.98 6.26 -3.91
N THR A 144 -13.22 6.14 -4.34
CA THR A 144 -14.39 5.88 -3.51
C THR A 144 -14.94 4.48 -3.72
N ALA A 145 -15.86 4.05 -2.85
CA ALA A 145 -16.48 2.73 -2.95
C ALA A 145 -17.36 2.55 -4.20
N ASP A 146 -17.79 3.66 -4.83
CA ASP A 146 -18.71 3.66 -5.97
C ASP A 146 -17.97 3.74 -7.32
N ASP A 147 -16.65 3.95 -7.28
CA ASP A 147 -15.85 4.06 -8.50
C ASP A 147 -15.76 2.74 -9.25
N SER A 148 -15.86 2.84 -10.56
CA SER A 148 -15.82 1.69 -11.47
C SER A 148 -14.62 1.78 -12.40
N VAL A 149 -14.05 0.62 -12.72
CA VAL A 149 -12.80 0.52 -13.47
C VAL A 149 -12.91 -0.45 -14.63
N GLY A 150 -12.15 -0.12 -15.68
CA GLY A 150 -12.01 -0.96 -16.86
C GLY A 150 -10.70 -1.73 -16.93
N VAL A 151 -9.76 -1.54 -16.00
CA VAL A 151 -8.35 -1.99 -16.10
C VAL A 151 -8.05 -3.28 -15.32
N ALA A 152 -7.20 -4.15 -15.87
CA ALA A 152 -6.59 -5.25 -15.11
C ALA A 152 -5.38 -4.71 -14.34
N THR A 153 -5.30 -4.96 -13.04
CA THR A 153 -4.30 -4.33 -12.18
C THR A 153 -3.57 -5.34 -11.31
N LEU A 154 -2.24 -5.27 -11.34
CA LEU A 154 -1.39 -5.84 -10.30
C LEU A 154 -1.11 -4.76 -9.25
N HIS A 155 -1.69 -4.93 -8.06
CA HIS A 155 -1.48 -4.07 -6.90
C HIS A 155 -0.25 -4.57 -6.14
N VAL A 156 0.86 -3.85 -6.20
CA VAL A 156 2.07 -4.18 -5.43
C VAL A 156 2.12 -3.26 -4.22
N THR A 157 2.18 -3.80 -3.02
CA THR A 157 2.24 -3.03 -1.78
C THR A 157 3.13 -3.75 -0.77
N SER A 158 3.37 -3.15 0.38
CA SER A 158 4.22 -3.75 1.41
C SER A 158 3.56 -3.75 2.78
N TRP A 159 3.87 -4.74 3.62
CA TRP A 159 3.33 -4.82 4.99
C TRP A 159 3.71 -3.64 5.88
N PHE A 160 4.83 -2.98 5.59
CA PHE A 160 5.28 -1.76 6.28
C PHE A 160 4.98 -0.50 5.46
N ASP A 161 3.85 -0.50 4.77
CA ASP A 161 3.31 0.55 3.92
C ASP A 161 1.77 0.48 3.96
N LEU A 162 1.08 1.25 3.12
CA LEU A 162 -0.40 1.32 2.98
C LEU A 162 -1.01 0.05 2.34
N ALA A 163 -0.71 -1.12 2.89
CA ALA A 163 -1.16 -2.41 2.37
C ALA A 163 -2.67 -2.61 2.49
N ALA A 164 -3.27 -2.18 3.60
CA ALA A 164 -4.71 -2.39 3.80
C ALA A 164 -5.53 -1.55 2.80
N GLU A 165 -5.02 -0.37 2.45
CA GLU A 165 -5.63 0.58 1.54
C GLU A 165 -5.47 0.13 0.09
N ALA A 166 -4.30 -0.39 -0.28
CA ALA A 166 -4.06 -0.99 -1.59
C ALA A 166 -4.93 -2.25 -1.80
N LEU A 167 -5.10 -3.09 -0.77
CA LEU A 167 -5.99 -4.26 -0.85
C LEU A 167 -7.47 -3.86 -0.92
N GLU A 168 -7.88 -2.79 -0.25
CA GLU A 168 -9.24 -2.24 -0.40
C GLU A 168 -9.46 -1.66 -1.81
N SER A 169 -8.45 -1.00 -2.39
CA SER A 169 -8.49 -0.54 -3.77
C SER A 169 -8.67 -1.71 -4.75
N ALA A 170 -7.91 -2.81 -4.58
CA ALA A 170 -8.08 -4.02 -5.37
C ALA A 170 -9.48 -4.65 -5.22
N ARG A 171 -10.04 -4.59 -4.01
CA ARG A 171 -11.40 -5.06 -3.71
C ARG A 171 -12.45 -4.25 -4.46
N ILE A 172 -12.36 -2.92 -4.42
CA ILE A 172 -13.25 -2.00 -5.15
C ILE A 172 -13.15 -2.27 -6.65
N PHE A 173 -11.92 -2.35 -7.18
CA PHE A 173 -11.67 -2.59 -8.60
C PHE A 173 -12.33 -3.89 -9.08
N GLN A 174 -12.22 -4.97 -8.29
CA GLN A 174 -12.84 -6.24 -8.64
C GLN A 174 -14.38 -6.17 -8.56
N ALA A 175 -14.93 -5.54 -7.51
CA ALA A 175 -16.36 -5.45 -7.30
C ALA A 175 -17.06 -4.62 -8.39
N ASN A 176 -16.43 -3.50 -8.77
CA ASN A 176 -16.99 -2.50 -9.67
C ASN A 176 -16.37 -2.57 -11.07
N ALA A 177 -15.82 -3.73 -11.43
CA ALA A 177 -15.29 -3.99 -12.76
C ALA A 177 -16.39 -3.90 -13.83
N ILE A 178 -16.16 -3.10 -14.87
CA ILE A 178 -17.10 -2.92 -15.98
C ILE A 178 -16.92 -3.95 -17.11
N ASN A 179 -15.87 -4.78 -17.05
CA ASN A 179 -15.55 -5.80 -18.05
C ASN A 179 -14.81 -6.98 -17.42
N ASP A 180 -14.73 -8.11 -18.14
CA ASP A 180 -14.13 -9.36 -17.65
C ASP A 180 -12.64 -9.22 -17.33
N ARG A 181 -11.91 -8.43 -18.14
CA ARG A 181 -10.49 -8.14 -17.91
C ARG A 181 -10.27 -7.47 -16.56
N ALA A 182 -11.07 -6.47 -16.21
CA ALA A 182 -10.99 -5.82 -14.91
C ALA A 182 -11.48 -6.74 -13.79
N ARG A 183 -12.53 -7.54 -14.03
CA ARG A 183 -13.13 -8.43 -13.03
C ARG A 183 -12.20 -9.56 -12.62
N ASP A 184 -11.56 -10.20 -13.59
CA ASP A 184 -10.71 -11.37 -13.40
C ASP A 184 -9.21 -11.03 -13.31
N GLY A 185 -8.86 -9.77 -13.60
CA GLY A 185 -7.50 -9.28 -13.69
C GLY A 185 -7.00 -8.48 -12.48
N GLN A 186 -7.61 -8.62 -11.31
CA GLN A 186 -7.11 -8.00 -10.07
C GLN A 186 -6.21 -8.98 -9.31
N TYR A 187 -4.94 -8.62 -9.17
CA TYR A 187 -3.93 -9.40 -8.46
C TYR A 187 -3.23 -8.51 -7.43
N ALA A 188 -2.75 -9.09 -6.33
CA ALA A 188 -1.97 -8.34 -5.34
C ALA A 188 -0.67 -9.06 -4.98
N ILE A 189 0.41 -8.28 -4.84
CA ILE A 189 1.66 -8.67 -4.19
C ILE A 189 1.79 -7.82 -2.93
N VAL A 190 1.87 -8.47 -1.76
CA VAL A 190 2.19 -7.77 -0.50
C VAL A 190 3.56 -8.24 -0.04
N SER A 191 4.59 -7.42 -0.20
CA SER A 191 5.97 -7.74 0.17
C SER A 191 6.26 -7.32 1.63
N PRO A 192 7.18 -7.99 2.35
CA PRO A 192 7.61 -7.57 3.68
C PRO A 192 8.73 -6.51 3.57
N THR A 193 8.51 -5.46 2.77
CA THR A 193 9.45 -4.36 2.58
C THR A 193 8.83 -3.03 3.02
N VAL A 194 9.53 -1.93 2.80
CA VAL A 194 9.01 -0.57 2.98
C VAL A 194 8.46 -0.02 1.65
N HIS A 195 7.95 1.22 1.69
CA HIS A 195 7.46 1.96 0.54
C HIS A 195 8.41 1.88 -0.67
N CYS A 196 7.90 1.40 -1.81
CA CYS A 196 8.64 1.22 -3.07
C CYS A 196 9.90 0.33 -3.02
N ALA A 197 10.01 -0.58 -2.04
CA ALA A 197 11.21 -1.40 -1.86
C ALA A 197 11.03 -2.89 -2.21
N SER A 198 9.93 -3.28 -2.87
CA SER A 198 9.65 -4.69 -3.18
C SER A 198 10.80 -5.35 -3.95
N GLU A 199 11.29 -4.68 -4.99
CA GLU A 199 12.36 -5.15 -5.87
C GLU A 199 13.74 -5.16 -5.18
N ALA A 200 13.88 -4.45 -4.07
CA ALA A 200 15.10 -4.38 -3.28
C ALA A 200 15.18 -5.48 -2.20
N ALA A 201 14.16 -6.35 -2.10
CA ALA A 201 14.18 -7.46 -1.17
C ALA A 201 15.40 -8.37 -1.38
N SER A 202 15.98 -8.83 -0.28
CA SER A 202 17.19 -9.66 -0.25
C SER A 202 16.96 -10.99 0.49
N ALA A 203 17.98 -11.86 0.47
CA ALA A 203 17.96 -13.12 1.22
C ALA A 203 17.90 -12.91 2.75
N GLN A 204 18.25 -11.71 3.22
CA GLN A 204 18.18 -11.29 4.61
C GLN A 204 17.60 -9.87 4.65
N THR A 205 16.31 -9.76 4.33
CA THR A 205 15.64 -8.46 4.27
C THR A 205 15.45 -7.91 5.68
N MET A 206 15.86 -6.66 5.86
CA MET A 206 15.70 -5.90 7.10
C MET A 206 14.70 -4.76 6.86
N VAL A 207 13.78 -4.57 7.79
CA VAL A 207 12.90 -3.40 7.85
C VAL A 207 13.09 -2.73 9.21
N GLY A 208 13.83 -1.63 9.23
CA GLY A 208 14.40 -1.10 10.47
C GLY A 208 15.21 -2.18 11.17
N ASP A 209 14.93 -2.43 12.44
CA ASP A 209 15.58 -3.47 13.24
C ASP A 209 14.96 -4.87 13.06
N VAL A 210 13.90 -5.00 12.27
CA VAL A 210 13.18 -6.26 12.08
C VAL A 210 13.77 -7.05 10.92
N ASN A 211 14.33 -8.22 11.22
CA ASN A 211 14.73 -9.19 10.20
C ASN A 211 13.51 -10.01 9.75
N VAL A 212 13.07 -9.80 8.50
CA VAL A 212 11.91 -10.49 7.92
C VAL A 212 12.31 -11.72 7.07
N GLY A 213 13.61 -12.03 6.99
CA GLY A 213 14.15 -13.19 6.29
C GLY A 213 14.26 -13.02 4.77
N ASP A 214 14.25 -14.14 4.04
CA ASP A 214 14.31 -14.12 2.57
C ASP A 214 12.97 -13.66 2.00
N ALA A 215 12.96 -12.44 1.46
CA ALA A 215 11.80 -11.82 0.85
C ALA A 215 11.94 -11.65 -0.67
N ARG A 216 12.94 -12.31 -1.27
CA ARG A 216 13.15 -12.24 -2.71
C ARG A 216 11.99 -12.90 -3.45
N LEU A 217 11.55 -12.20 -4.49
CA LEU A 217 10.72 -12.71 -5.56
C LEU A 217 11.38 -12.28 -6.87
N ARG A 218 11.10 -12.96 -7.98
CA ARG A 218 11.47 -12.46 -9.31
C ARG A 218 10.50 -11.34 -9.71
N TYR A 219 10.48 -10.24 -8.95
CA TYR A 219 9.48 -9.16 -9.07
C TYR A 219 9.39 -8.66 -10.51
N TRP A 220 10.50 -8.19 -11.07
CA TRP A 220 10.58 -7.72 -12.46
C TRP A 220 10.10 -8.75 -13.47
N GLU A 221 10.42 -10.02 -13.27
CA GLU A 221 10.01 -11.06 -14.21
C GLU A 221 8.54 -11.43 -14.07
N THR A 222 7.97 -11.24 -12.89
CA THR A 222 6.57 -11.53 -12.59
C THR A 222 5.65 -10.58 -13.36
N TYR A 223 6.01 -9.30 -13.46
CA TYR A 223 5.13 -8.29 -14.07
C TYR A 223 5.72 -7.57 -15.29
N SER A 224 7.01 -7.81 -15.61
CA SER A 224 7.66 -7.36 -16.85
C SER A 224 8.47 -8.53 -17.48
N PRO A 225 7.80 -9.63 -17.88
CA PRO A 225 8.45 -10.76 -18.53
C PRO A 225 9.01 -10.34 -19.89
N GLY A 226 10.31 -10.05 -19.94
CA GLY A 226 11.00 -9.50 -21.11
C GLY A 226 12.11 -8.51 -20.73
N THR A 227 12.09 -7.96 -19.52
CA THR A 227 13.19 -7.17 -18.96
C THR A 227 13.99 -8.03 -17.99
N THR A 228 15.03 -8.71 -18.49
CA THR A 228 16.04 -9.31 -17.61
C THR A 228 16.78 -8.19 -16.88
N ALA A 229 16.79 -8.23 -15.55
CA ALA A 229 17.58 -7.32 -14.73
C ALA A 229 19.08 -7.60 -14.94
N GLY A 230 19.72 -6.81 -15.79
CA GLY A 230 21.15 -6.83 -16.05
C GLY A 230 21.55 -5.54 -16.73
N SER A 231 22.30 -4.70 -16.00
CA SER A 231 23.12 -3.57 -16.44
C SER A 231 23.03 -3.12 -17.92
N GLY A 232 22.63 -1.87 -18.13
CA GLY A 232 22.93 -1.10 -19.35
C GLY A 232 21.98 -1.37 -20.53
N GLU A 233 21.36 -0.30 -21.01
CA GLU A 233 20.51 -0.25 -22.22
C GLU A 233 19.20 -1.05 -22.19
N ARG A 234 18.15 -0.33 -21.79
CA ARG A 234 16.75 -0.70 -21.97
C ARG A 234 16.40 -0.71 -23.46
N THR A 235 16.47 -1.88 -24.10
CA THR A 235 15.90 -2.10 -25.44
C THR A 235 14.61 -2.92 -25.33
N CYS A 236 13.53 -2.32 -25.81
CA CYS A 236 12.25 -3.01 -26.00
C CYS A 236 12.38 -4.13 -27.03
N ALA A 237 11.75 -5.26 -26.70
CA ALA A 237 11.37 -6.37 -27.58
C ALA A 237 12.49 -7.26 -28.15
N ARG A 238 12.57 -8.50 -27.66
CA ARG A 238 12.81 -9.69 -28.50
C ARG A 238 12.05 -10.90 -27.97
N ARG A 239 11.45 -11.64 -28.91
CA ARG A 239 10.60 -12.83 -28.78
C ARG A 239 11.36 -13.95 -28.05
N ALA A 240 10.79 -14.53 -27.00
CA ALA A 240 11.36 -15.71 -26.33
C ALA A 240 11.04 -17.01 -27.11
N PRO A 241 12.02 -17.90 -27.41
CA PRO A 241 11.74 -19.28 -27.78
C PRO A 241 11.47 -20.14 -26.53
N GLN A 242 10.59 -21.12 -26.68
CA GLN A 242 10.17 -22.03 -25.62
C GLN A 242 11.25 -23.06 -25.25
N GLY A 243 11.45 -23.29 -23.94
CA GLY A 243 12.10 -24.49 -23.37
C GLY A 243 12.86 -24.23 -22.05
N PRO A 244 13.23 -25.27 -21.28
CA PRO A 244 12.41 -26.31 -20.67
C PRO A 244 12.25 -26.10 -19.15
N VAL A 245 11.24 -26.76 -18.56
CA VAL A 245 10.91 -26.76 -17.13
C VAL A 245 11.97 -27.52 -16.33
N LEU A 246 12.65 -26.85 -15.39
CA LEU A 246 13.55 -27.47 -14.42
C LEU A 246 12.77 -27.79 -13.12
N HIS A 247 12.55 -29.08 -12.90
CA HIS A 247 12.21 -29.63 -11.59
C HIS A 247 13.48 -29.67 -10.74
N ASP A 248 13.45 -29.13 -9.52
CA ASP A 248 14.44 -29.53 -8.52
C ASP A 248 13.84 -29.68 -7.11
N ARG A 249 14.21 -30.78 -6.44
CA ARG A 249 13.69 -31.22 -5.14
C ARG A 249 14.47 -30.52 -4.00
N PRO A 250 13.82 -30.18 -2.86
CA PRO A 250 14.53 -29.55 -1.75
C PRO A 250 15.28 -30.58 -0.90
N GLN A 251 16.61 -30.39 -0.74
CA GLN A 251 17.41 -31.06 0.27
C GLN A 251 17.07 -30.53 1.68
N ARG A 252 17.01 -31.44 2.65
CA ARG A 252 16.78 -31.14 4.07
C ARG A 252 18.12 -30.92 4.78
N VAL A 253 18.28 -29.80 5.47
CA VAL A 253 19.27 -29.61 6.53
C VAL A 253 18.51 -29.28 7.81
N ALA A 254 18.82 -30.03 8.86
CA ALA A 254 18.20 -29.92 10.17
C ALA A 254 18.77 -28.74 10.96
N GLY A 255 17.91 -28.05 11.75
CA GLY A 255 18.39 -27.39 12.96
C GLY A 255 18.24 -25.88 13.10
N VAL A 256 17.41 -25.15 12.33
CA VAL A 256 16.88 -23.81 12.70
C VAL A 256 15.55 -23.64 11.97
N ARG A 257 14.44 -23.29 12.65
CA ARG A 257 13.14 -23.04 11.98
C ARG A 257 13.13 -21.63 11.36
N PRO A 258 13.09 -21.48 10.02
CA PRO A 258 12.96 -20.17 9.38
C PRO A 258 11.47 -19.77 9.36
N LEU A 259 11.17 -18.53 9.75
CA LEU A 259 9.83 -17.92 9.71
C LEU A 259 9.36 -17.56 8.28
N ALA A 260 10.20 -17.72 7.26
CA ALA A 260 9.90 -17.28 5.90
C ALA A 260 9.83 -18.47 4.91
N ARG A 261 8.62 -18.92 4.59
CA ARG A 261 8.29 -19.59 3.32
C ARG A 261 7.03 -18.94 2.74
N GLY A 262 7.09 -18.47 1.50
CA GLY A 262 5.93 -17.91 0.79
C GLY A 262 4.81 -18.93 0.65
N GLN A 263 3.55 -18.49 0.81
CA GLN A 263 2.34 -19.29 0.66
C GLN A 263 1.43 -18.67 -0.42
N ASP A 264 0.91 -19.50 -1.32
CA ASP A 264 -0.12 -19.14 -2.31
C ASP A 264 -1.50 -19.17 -1.62
N ALA A 265 -2.19 -18.01 -1.57
CA ALA A 265 -3.51 -17.89 -0.96
C ALA A 265 -4.53 -17.48 -2.03
N ARG A 266 -5.50 -18.37 -2.28
CA ARG A 266 -6.46 -18.28 -3.40
C ARG A 266 -7.81 -17.67 -3.05
N ASP A 267 -7.98 -17.13 -1.85
CA ASP A 267 -9.28 -16.61 -1.42
C ASP A 267 -9.21 -15.43 -0.47
N ARG A 268 -10.28 -14.64 -0.55
CA ARG A 268 -10.56 -13.35 0.13
C ARG A 268 -10.58 -13.47 1.66
N ASP A 269 -10.85 -14.68 2.12
CA ASP A 269 -10.78 -15.16 3.49
C ASP A 269 -10.10 -16.52 3.41
N LEU A 270 -9.00 -16.74 4.13
CA LEU A 270 -8.52 -18.11 4.32
C LEU A 270 -9.70 -18.92 4.92
N PRO A 271 -10.11 -20.06 4.34
CA PRO A 271 -11.11 -20.90 4.97
C PRO A 271 -10.69 -21.19 6.42
N GLY A 272 -11.47 -20.71 7.39
CA GLY A 272 -11.14 -20.84 8.81
C GLY A 272 -10.46 -19.64 9.49
N GLN A 273 -10.52 -18.42 8.94
CA GLN A 273 -10.19 -17.20 9.69
C GLN A 273 -11.01 -17.16 10.99
N ARG A 274 -10.36 -17.41 12.12
CA ARG A 274 -10.95 -17.27 13.45
C ARG A 274 -10.55 -15.91 14.00
N TRP A 275 -11.55 -15.09 14.27
CA TRP A 275 -11.34 -13.84 14.99
C TRP A 275 -11.21 -14.14 16.48
N TRP A 276 -10.03 -13.89 17.02
CA TRP A 276 -9.76 -14.05 18.45
C TRP A 276 -9.92 -12.70 19.14
N ARG A 277 -10.68 -12.64 20.23
CA ARG A 277 -10.67 -11.45 21.09
C ARG A 277 -9.46 -11.56 22.01
N GLN A 278 -8.54 -10.62 21.92
CA GLN A 278 -7.56 -10.41 22.97
C GLN A 278 -8.09 -9.32 23.90
N HIS A 279 -8.31 -9.68 25.16
CA HIS A 279 -8.69 -8.74 26.21
C HIS A 279 -7.44 -8.22 26.89
N ALA A 280 -7.28 -6.89 26.92
CA ALA A 280 -6.33 -6.23 27.79
C ALA A 280 -6.93 -6.14 29.21
N GLN A 281 -6.24 -6.73 30.19
CA GLN A 281 -6.53 -6.50 31.60
C GLN A 281 -5.41 -5.65 32.20
N TRP A 282 -5.79 -4.51 32.78
CA TRP A 282 -4.89 -3.64 33.51
C TRP A 282 -5.00 -3.99 34.99
N GLN A 283 -3.87 -4.32 35.60
CA GLN A 283 -3.77 -4.39 37.06
C GLN A 283 -2.92 -3.21 37.53
N TRP A 284 -3.47 -2.45 38.47
CA TRP A 284 -2.75 -1.41 39.19
C TRP A 284 -2.08 -2.06 40.40
N SER A 285 -0.75 -1.97 40.48
CA SER A 285 0.01 -2.34 41.66
C SER A 285 0.59 -1.07 42.28
N PRO A 286 0.36 -0.79 43.57
CA PRO A 286 1.07 0.27 44.28
C PRO A 286 2.57 -0.07 44.30
N ASP A 287 3.42 0.89 43.93
CA ASP A 287 4.87 0.78 44.17
C ASP A 287 5.13 1.21 45.61
N GLU A 288 5.16 0.26 46.56
CA GLU A 288 5.38 0.53 47.99
C GLU A 288 6.76 1.14 48.28
N SER A 289 7.67 1.19 47.30
CA SER A 289 9.03 1.71 47.48
C SER A 289 9.18 3.21 47.18
N ARG A 290 8.19 3.86 46.55
CA ARG A 290 8.26 5.28 46.15
C ARG A 290 6.87 5.96 46.17
N PRO A 291 6.50 6.65 47.27
CA PRO A 291 5.17 7.26 47.40
C PRO A 291 4.86 8.36 46.37
N ASP A 292 5.87 8.94 45.70
CA ASP A 292 5.69 10.03 44.72
C ASP A 292 5.97 9.63 43.26
N ALA A 293 6.27 8.36 42.96
CA ALA A 293 6.58 7.93 41.59
C ALA A 293 5.32 7.39 40.89
N ARG A 294 5.02 7.94 39.70
CA ARG A 294 3.93 7.48 38.83
C ARG A 294 4.05 5.96 38.62
N THR A 295 3.07 5.23 39.17
CA THR A 295 2.78 3.79 39.05
C THR A 295 3.25 3.13 37.75
N ARG A 296 3.95 1.99 37.87
CA ARG A 296 4.22 1.08 36.75
C ARG A 296 2.93 0.41 36.27
N ARG A 297 2.74 0.37 34.95
CA ARG A 297 1.62 -0.33 34.31
C ARG A 297 2.09 -1.68 33.80
N HIS A 298 1.48 -2.77 34.25
CA HIS A 298 1.65 -4.10 33.66
C HIS A 298 0.43 -4.42 32.78
N LEU A 299 0.68 -4.72 31.51
CA LEU A 299 -0.35 -5.15 30.56
C LEU A 299 -0.36 -6.68 30.52
N HIS A 300 -1.50 -7.29 30.87
CA HIS A 300 -1.73 -8.71 30.64
C HIS A 300 -2.74 -8.88 29.50
N LEU A 301 -2.32 -9.57 28.44
CA LEU A 301 -3.19 -9.94 27.32
C LEU A 301 -3.75 -11.35 27.57
N ARG A 302 -5.09 -11.51 27.49
CA ARG A 302 -5.76 -12.81 27.55
C ARG A 302 -6.63 -13.03 26.31
N SER A 303 -6.41 -14.14 25.62
CA SER A 303 -7.16 -14.50 24.41
C SER A 303 -8.40 -15.33 24.75
N ARG A 304 -9.58 -14.96 24.22
CA ARG A 304 -10.82 -15.77 24.28
C ARG A 304 -11.56 -15.78 22.94
N PRO A 305 -12.30 -16.86 22.61
CA PRO A 305 -13.18 -16.88 21.44
C PRO A 305 -14.31 -15.84 21.57
N ALA A 306 -14.62 -15.13 20.49
CA ALA A 306 -15.72 -14.17 20.47
C ALA A 306 -17.09 -14.88 20.46
N GLY A 307 -17.90 -14.68 21.51
CA GLY A 307 -19.32 -15.08 21.51
C GLY A 307 -20.21 -14.09 20.73
N PRO A 308 -21.39 -14.52 20.24
CA PRO A 308 -22.34 -13.64 19.57
C PRO A 308 -23.03 -12.71 20.58
N GLY A 309 -22.86 -11.38 20.45
CA GLY A 309 -23.71 -10.38 21.13
C GLY A 309 -23.04 -9.29 22.00
N ALA A 310 -21.71 -9.19 22.11
CA ALA A 310 -21.07 -8.16 22.95
C ALA A 310 -20.91 -6.80 22.24
N ARG A 311 -21.39 -5.70 22.87
CA ARG A 311 -21.25 -4.31 22.40
C ARG A 311 -19.81 -3.80 22.49
N ARG A 312 -19.52 -2.88 21.55
CA ARG A 312 -18.23 -2.36 21.07
C ARG A 312 -17.33 -1.68 22.10
N PHE A 313 -16.04 -1.99 22.03
CA PHE A 313 -14.89 -1.07 21.96
C PHE A 313 -13.78 -1.86 21.26
N ASP A 314 -13.61 -1.62 19.97
CA ASP A 314 -12.85 -2.47 19.06
C ASP A 314 -11.40 -1.98 18.94
N LEU A 315 -10.45 -2.64 19.62
CA LEU A 315 -9.04 -2.62 19.25
C LEU A 315 -8.83 -3.75 18.24
N LEU A 316 -8.88 -3.41 16.96
CA LEU A 316 -8.62 -4.33 15.85
C LEU A 316 -7.11 -4.55 15.74
N TYR A 317 -6.62 -5.68 16.23
CA TYR A 317 -5.27 -6.15 15.93
C TYR A 317 -5.37 -7.48 15.18
N GLY A 318 -4.86 -7.51 13.95
CA GLY A 318 -4.69 -8.73 13.17
C GLY A 318 -3.25 -9.20 13.27
N GLU A 319 -3.00 -10.31 13.95
CA GLU A 319 -1.71 -11.00 13.85
C GLU A 319 -1.61 -11.67 12.48
N SER A 320 -0.90 -11.03 11.56
CA SER A 320 -0.47 -11.64 10.31
C SER A 320 0.92 -12.23 10.49
N GLN A 321 0.99 -13.49 10.90
CA GLN A 321 2.19 -14.32 10.71
C GLN A 321 2.31 -14.66 9.21
N GLY A 322 3.34 -14.14 8.53
CA GLY A 322 3.83 -14.74 7.28
C GLY A 322 4.31 -13.77 6.17
N PRO A 323 5.26 -14.22 5.32
CA PRO A 323 5.98 -13.41 4.32
C PRO A 323 5.18 -13.16 3.03
N ALA A 324 5.86 -12.60 2.01
CA ALA A 324 5.30 -12.09 0.75
C ALA A 324 4.26 -13.00 0.08
N ARG A 325 3.14 -12.43 -0.39
CA ARG A 325 2.00 -13.20 -0.94
C ARG A 325 1.57 -12.69 -2.31
N ILE A 326 1.25 -13.61 -3.22
CA ILE A 326 0.47 -13.35 -4.44
C ILE A 326 -0.96 -13.81 -4.14
N VAL A 327 -1.95 -12.90 -4.24
CA VAL A 327 -3.37 -13.23 -3.99
C VAL A 327 -4.16 -13.23 -5.31
N ARG A 328 -4.86 -14.32 -5.59
CA ARG A 328 -5.84 -14.44 -6.69
C ARG A 328 -7.20 -14.81 -6.11
N GLN A 329 -8.27 -14.11 -6.47
CA GLN A 329 -9.63 -14.38 -5.99
C GLN A 329 -10.47 -15.10 -7.06
N ARG A 330 -11.19 -16.17 -6.71
CA ARG A 330 -12.33 -16.70 -7.49
C ARG A 330 -13.56 -16.83 -6.60
N ARG A 331 -14.76 -16.60 -7.14
CA ARG A 331 -16.01 -16.98 -6.46
C ARG A 331 -16.45 -18.38 -6.90
N HIS A 332 -16.85 -19.20 -5.93
CA HIS A 332 -17.68 -20.37 -6.17
C HIS A 332 -19.01 -19.93 -6.80
N ARG A 333 -19.38 -20.56 -7.92
CA ARG A 333 -20.78 -20.59 -8.38
C ARG A 333 -21.55 -21.45 -7.39
N ALA A 334 -22.57 -20.87 -6.76
CA ALA A 334 -23.64 -21.68 -6.18
C ALA A 334 -24.36 -22.37 -7.35
N ALA A 335 -24.34 -23.71 -7.36
CA ALA A 335 -25.27 -24.50 -8.15
C ALA A 335 -26.60 -24.60 -7.36
N PRO A 336 -27.75 -24.80 -8.03
CA PRO A 336 -29.08 -24.47 -7.53
C PRO A 336 -29.50 -25.24 -6.27
#